data_AF-A0A530BU47-F1
#
_entry.id   AF-A0A530BU47-F1
#
_cell.length_a   1.000
_cell.length_b   1.000
_cell.length_c   1.000
_cell.angle_alpha   90.00
_cell.angle_beta   90.00
_cell.angle_gamma   90.00
#
_symmetry.space_group_name_H-M   'P 1'
#
loop_
_entity.id
_entity.type
_entity.pdbx_description
1 polymer ?
#
loop_
_entity_poly.entity_id
_entity_poly.type
_entity_poly.pdbx_seq_one_letter_code
_entity_poly.pdbx_strand_id
1 'polypeptide(L)'
;MDVANKEAGPLRTEPAFKIEVVEPVELKQRGRKAQDGFTPQQRWQKANPLARWAHIATSSAIRKGILVRECCAVCGSPKTDFHHDPRFYDQPLRGTWLCRRDHVAEHRRLRQEGGAA
;
A
#
# COMPACT_ATOMS: atom_id res chain seq x y z
N MET A 1 46.96 -56.10 1.65
CA MET A 1 45.62 -55.60 1.22
C MET A 1 45.79 -54.12 1.06
N ASP A 2 46.36 -53.72 -0.07
CA ASP A 2 46.94 -52.39 -0.26
C ASP A 2 46.03 -51.62 -1.20
N VAL A 3 45.10 -50.86 -0.61
CA VAL A 3 44.17 -50.02 -1.35
C VAL A 3 44.93 -48.75 -1.73
N ALA A 4 45.35 -48.67 -2.98
CA ALA A 4 46.01 -47.49 -3.55
C ALA A 4 45.11 -46.26 -3.46
N ASN A 5 45.57 -45.23 -2.77
CA ASN A 5 44.95 -43.91 -2.74
C ASN A 5 45.25 -43.20 -4.07
N LYS A 6 44.25 -43.06 -4.93
CA LYS A 6 44.36 -42.30 -6.18
C LYS A 6 44.24 -40.82 -5.84
N GLU A 7 45.33 -40.08 -5.97
CA GLU A 7 45.35 -38.65 -5.73
C GLU A 7 44.42 -37.92 -6.71
N ALA A 8 43.43 -37.20 -6.17
CA ALA A 8 42.55 -36.33 -6.94
C ALA A 8 43.31 -35.06 -7.34
N GLY A 9 43.40 -34.80 -8.65
CA GLY A 9 44.05 -33.60 -9.19
C GLY A 9 43.35 -32.30 -8.77
N PRO A 10 44.03 -31.13 -8.87
CA PRO A 10 43.53 -29.88 -8.31
C PRO A 10 42.28 -29.37 -9.04
N LEU A 11 41.31 -28.91 -8.25
CA LEU A 11 40.09 -28.27 -8.73
C LEU A 11 40.43 -26.94 -9.44
N ARG A 12 39.92 -26.73 -10.65
CA ARG A 12 40.03 -25.46 -11.39
C ARG A 12 39.32 -24.34 -10.62
N THR A 13 40.07 -23.33 -10.17
CA THR A 13 39.56 -22.20 -9.37
C THR A 13 39.11 -21.00 -10.19
N GLU A 14 39.33 -20.98 -11.50
CA GLU A 14 39.06 -19.80 -12.31
C GLU A 14 37.64 -19.84 -12.92
N PRO A 15 36.86 -18.74 -12.82
CA PRO A 15 35.51 -18.67 -13.36
C PRO A 15 35.53 -18.74 -14.90
N ALA A 16 34.58 -19.48 -15.49
CA ALA A 16 34.53 -19.79 -16.91
C ALA A 16 34.24 -18.60 -17.85
N PHE A 17 34.08 -17.38 -17.34
CA PHE A 17 33.78 -16.20 -18.15
C PHE A 17 34.45 -14.94 -17.58
N LYS A 18 34.99 -14.12 -18.47
CA LYS A 18 35.60 -12.82 -18.11
C LYS A 18 34.49 -11.86 -17.72
N ILE A 19 34.49 -11.39 -16.48
CA ILE A 19 33.62 -10.30 -16.06
C ILE A 19 34.27 -9.00 -16.56
N GLU A 20 33.70 -8.41 -17.61
CA GLU A 20 34.09 -7.07 -18.07
C GLU A 20 33.44 -6.04 -17.14
N VAL A 21 34.28 -5.27 -16.44
CA VAL A 21 33.83 -4.15 -15.61
C VAL A 21 33.32 -3.06 -16.55
N VAL A 22 32.00 -2.89 -16.63
CA VAL A 22 31.39 -1.77 -17.35
C VAL A 22 31.48 -0.49 -16.52
N GLU A 23 31.77 0.63 -17.19
CA GLU A 23 31.85 1.97 -16.61
C GLU A 23 30.61 2.31 -15.75
N PRO A 24 30.77 3.00 -14.61
CA PRO A 24 29.66 3.34 -13.74
C PRO A 24 28.69 4.28 -14.45
N VAL A 25 27.52 3.75 -14.83
CA VAL A 25 26.42 4.57 -15.34
C VAL A 25 25.88 5.45 -14.23
N GLU A 26 25.86 6.76 -14.50
CA GLU A 26 25.40 7.78 -13.57
C GLU A 26 23.91 7.59 -13.26
N LEU A 27 23.61 7.00 -12.10
CA LEU A 27 22.26 6.76 -11.62
C LEU A 27 21.57 8.11 -11.36
N LYS A 28 20.68 8.52 -12.27
CA LYS A 28 19.90 9.75 -12.17
C LYS A 28 19.13 9.77 -10.84
N GLN A 29 19.53 10.67 -9.94
CA GLN A 29 18.95 10.81 -8.60
C GLN A 29 17.44 11.08 -8.71
N ARG A 30 16.62 10.08 -8.39
CA ARG A 30 15.16 10.18 -8.44
C ARG A 30 14.68 11.02 -7.25
N GLY A 31 14.24 12.25 -7.53
CA GLY A 31 13.32 13.06 -6.72
C GLY A 31 13.68 13.27 -5.24
N ARG A 32 14.12 14.48 -4.88
CA ARG A 32 14.38 14.91 -3.50
C ARG A 32 13.22 14.52 -2.56
N LYS A 33 13.48 13.72 -1.53
CA LYS A 33 12.52 13.44 -0.46
C LYS A 33 12.15 14.75 0.27
N ALA A 34 10.94 14.80 0.79
CA ALA A 34 10.49 15.92 1.60
C ALA A 34 11.30 16.03 2.90
N GLN A 35 11.48 17.28 3.33
CA GLN A 35 12.42 17.75 4.35
C GLN A 35 12.13 17.21 5.76
N ASP A 36 10.89 16.78 6.01
CA ASP A 36 10.37 16.35 7.30
C ASP A 36 10.44 14.83 7.54
N GLY A 37 10.90 14.06 6.56
CA GLY A 37 10.99 12.60 6.64
C GLY A 37 9.64 11.86 6.66
N PHE A 38 8.51 12.57 6.62
CA PHE A 38 7.17 11.95 6.65
C PHE A 38 6.68 11.59 5.26
N THR A 39 6.09 10.40 5.14
CA THR A 39 5.33 10.02 3.94
C THR A 39 4.08 10.90 3.81
N PRO A 40 3.53 11.06 2.58
CA PRO A 40 2.25 11.76 2.39
C PRO A 40 1.13 11.20 3.28
N GLN A 41 1.09 9.87 3.46
CA GLN A 41 0.11 9.21 4.33
C GLN A 41 0.27 9.63 5.79
N GLN A 42 1.51 9.72 6.30
CA GLN A 42 1.76 10.16 7.67
C GLN A 42 1.35 11.62 7.89
N ARG A 43 1.58 12.50 6.90
CA ARG A 43 1.12 13.89 6.97
C ARG A 43 -0.40 13.98 6.97
N TRP A 44 -1.09 13.24 6.10
CA TRP A 44 -2.55 13.17 6.10
C TRP A 44 -3.09 12.66 7.44
N GLN A 45 -2.51 11.61 8.00
CA GLN A 45 -2.91 11.07 9.31
C GLN A 45 -2.75 12.08 10.44
N LYS A 46 -1.67 12.87 10.43
CA LYS A 46 -1.46 13.93 11.42
C LYS A 46 -2.44 15.09 11.26
N ALA A 47 -2.74 15.48 10.02
CA ALA A 47 -3.67 16.56 9.73
C ALA A 47 -5.14 16.16 9.95
N ASN A 48 -5.47 14.87 9.87
CA ASN A 48 -6.86 14.36 9.91
C ASN A 48 -7.05 13.29 11.01
N PRO A 49 -6.90 13.66 12.30
CA PRO A 49 -6.98 12.70 13.40
C PRO A 49 -8.36 12.05 13.51
N LEU A 50 -9.44 12.82 13.28
CA LEU A 50 -10.82 12.29 13.37
C LEU A 50 -11.13 11.31 12.24
N ALA A 51 -10.75 11.64 10.99
CA ALA A 51 -10.88 10.71 9.87
C ALA A 51 -10.09 9.41 10.11
N ARG A 52 -8.85 9.55 10.61
CA ARG A 52 -8.03 8.38 10.99
C ARG A 52 -8.72 7.53 12.06
N TRP A 53 -9.26 8.16 13.10
CA TRP A 53 -10.02 7.45 14.14
C TRP A 53 -11.21 6.71 13.52
N ALA A 54 -11.95 7.34 12.61
CA ALA A 54 -13.08 6.72 11.94
C ALA A 54 -12.68 5.47 11.18
N HIS A 55 -11.64 5.55 10.33
CA HIS A 55 -11.14 4.38 9.61
C HIS A 55 -10.69 3.24 10.52
N ILE A 56 -10.03 3.55 11.64
CA ILE A 56 -9.60 2.55 12.62
C ILE A 56 -10.81 1.89 13.28
N ALA A 57 -11.82 2.68 13.67
CA ALA A 57 -13.04 2.21 14.30
C ALA A 57 -13.85 1.31 13.35
N THR A 58 -14.06 1.72 12.09
CA THR A 58 -14.72 0.88 11.07
C THR A 58 -13.97 -0.43 10.85
N SER A 59 -12.64 -0.37 10.71
CA SER A 59 -11.80 -1.57 10.54
C SER A 59 -11.92 -2.52 11.72
N SER A 60 -12.02 -1.97 12.94
CA SER A 60 -12.26 -2.73 14.17
C SER A 60 -13.63 -3.39 14.19
N ALA A 61 -14.69 -2.64 13.83
CA ALA A 61 -16.05 -3.14 13.79
C ALA A 61 -16.21 -4.27 12.77
N ILE A 62 -15.59 -4.16 11.59
CA ILE A 62 -15.58 -5.23 10.58
C ILE A 62 -14.90 -6.48 11.13
N ARG A 63 -13.71 -6.32 11.74
CA ARG A 63 -12.97 -7.45 12.31
C ARG A 63 -13.74 -8.15 13.44
N LYS A 64 -14.50 -7.39 14.22
CA LYS A 64 -15.33 -7.87 15.33
C LYS A 64 -16.70 -8.40 14.89
N GLY A 65 -17.05 -8.27 13.60
CA GLY A 65 -18.38 -8.65 13.09
C GLY A 65 -19.51 -7.72 13.51
N ILE A 66 -19.22 -6.57 14.12
CA ILE A 66 -20.20 -5.55 14.48
C ILE A 66 -20.74 -4.85 13.22
N LEU A 67 -19.86 -4.67 12.23
CA LEU A 67 -20.21 -4.10 10.94
C LEU A 67 -19.94 -5.14 9.85
N VAL A 68 -20.97 -5.53 9.13
CA VAL A 68 -20.86 -6.49 8.02
C VAL A 68 -20.58 -5.73 6.73
N ARG A 69 -19.68 -6.26 5.88
CA ARG A 69 -19.44 -5.69 4.55
C ARG A 69 -20.64 -5.94 3.66
N GLU A 70 -21.12 -4.90 2.99
CA GLU A 70 -22.18 -5.01 2.00
C GLU A 70 -21.65 -4.80 0.57
N CYS A 71 -22.49 -5.17 -0.40
CA CYS A 71 -22.25 -4.90 -1.81
C CYS A 71 -22.26 -3.40 -2.10
N CYS A 72 -21.70 -3.01 -3.25
CA CYS A 72 -21.66 -1.62 -3.66
C CYS A 72 -23.08 -1.05 -3.76
N ALA A 73 -23.36 0.05 -3.07
CA ALA A 73 -24.67 0.70 -3.10
C ALA A 73 -25.07 1.22 -4.50
N VAL A 74 -24.10 1.43 -5.39
CA VAL A 74 -24.34 1.94 -6.75
C VAL A 74 -24.50 0.82 -7.78
N CYS A 75 -23.62 -0.18 -7.77
CA CYS A 75 -23.56 -1.21 -8.82
C CYS A 75 -23.70 -2.66 -8.34
N GLY A 76 -23.84 -2.90 -7.04
CA GLY A 76 -23.97 -4.24 -6.48
C GLY A 76 -22.69 -5.08 -6.46
N SER A 77 -21.53 -4.55 -6.87
CA SER A 77 -20.26 -5.30 -6.82
C SER A 77 -19.93 -5.77 -5.39
N PRO A 78 -19.52 -7.04 -5.19
CA PRO A 78 -19.28 -7.59 -3.86
C PRO A 78 -17.94 -7.11 -3.24
N LYS A 79 -17.01 -6.58 -4.05
CA LYS A 79 -15.72 -6.08 -3.56
C LYS A 79 -15.83 -4.59 -3.28
N THR A 80 -16.01 -4.25 -2.02
CA THR A 80 -16.28 -2.88 -1.55
C THR A 80 -15.27 -2.41 -0.50
N ASP A 81 -15.13 -1.08 -0.47
CA ASP A 81 -14.51 -0.33 0.60
C ASP A 81 -15.61 0.49 1.30
N PHE A 82 -15.38 0.84 2.56
CA PHE A 82 -16.27 1.70 3.32
C PHE A 82 -15.91 3.17 3.05
N HIS A 83 -16.83 3.91 2.42
CA HIS A 83 -16.66 5.33 2.15
C HIS A 83 -17.21 6.15 3.33
N HIS A 84 -16.37 7.02 3.88
CA HIS A 84 -16.77 7.99 4.91
C HIS A 84 -17.14 9.33 4.28
N ASP A 85 -18.26 9.90 4.71
CA ASP A 85 -18.63 11.27 4.39
C ASP A 85 -17.87 12.25 5.32
N PRO A 86 -17.25 13.30 4.77
CA PRO A 86 -16.47 14.27 5.55
C PRO A 86 -17.22 14.94 6.70
N ARG A 87 -18.56 15.01 6.60
CA ARG A 87 -19.43 15.65 7.59
C ARG A 87 -19.71 14.78 8.81
N PHE A 88 -19.42 13.47 8.74
CA PHE A 88 -19.83 12.49 9.77
C PHE A 88 -18.66 11.61 10.26
N TYR A 89 -17.42 12.12 10.25
CA TYR A 89 -16.28 11.36 10.79
C TYR A 89 -16.36 11.11 12.31
N ASP A 90 -17.24 11.79 13.03
CA ASP A 90 -17.61 11.53 14.43
C ASP A 90 -18.50 10.28 14.59
N GLN A 91 -19.08 9.78 13.49
CA GLN A 91 -19.93 8.60 13.41
C GLN A 91 -19.25 7.53 12.54
N PRO A 92 -18.30 6.76 13.09
CA PRO A 92 -17.34 6.00 12.29
C PRO A 92 -17.96 4.80 11.54
N LEU A 93 -19.15 4.36 11.96
CA LEU A 93 -19.91 3.28 11.32
C LEU A 93 -20.98 3.82 10.37
N ARG A 94 -21.06 5.14 10.20
CA ARG A 94 -21.92 5.80 9.21
C ARG A 94 -21.10 6.04 7.94
N GLY A 95 -21.50 5.39 6.88
CA GLY A 95 -20.84 5.48 5.58
C GLY A 95 -21.51 4.55 4.59
N THR A 96 -20.94 4.48 3.40
CA THR A 96 -21.54 3.76 2.28
C THR A 96 -20.55 2.74 1.74
N TRP A 97 -21.01 1.53 1.48
CA TRP A 97 -20.22 0.52 0.80
C TRP A 97 -20.12 0.85 -0.69
N LEU A 98 -18.91 1.10 -1.17
CA LEU A 98 -18.67 1.42 -2.57
C LEU A 98 -17.55 0.55 -3.13
N CYS A 99 -17.72 0.07 -4.35
CA CYS A 99 -16.62 -0.54 -5.08
C CYS A 99 -15.57 0.52 -5.43
N ARG A 100 -14.34 0.11 -5.73
CA ARG A 100 -13.24 1.04 -6.03
C ARG A 100 -13.58 2.09 -7.09
N ARG A 101 -14.30 1.70 -8.15
CA ARG A 101 -14.71 2.61 -9.25
C ARG A 101 -15.64 3.70 -8.73
N ASP A 102 -16.72 3.31 -8.08
CA ASP A 102 -17.76 4.23 -7.62
C ASP A 102 -17.24 5.07 -6.42
N HIS A 103 -16.35 4.51 -5.60
CA HIS A 103 -15.68 5.23 -4.52
C HIS A 103 -14.82 6.39 -5.04
N VAL A 104 -14.05 6.19 -6.12
CA VAL A 104 -13.29 7.28 -6.76
C VAL A 104 -14.22 8.32 -7.38
N ALA A 105 -15.31 7.88 -8.00
CA ALA A 105 -16.31 8.78 -8.57
C ALA A 105 -16.91 9.69 -7.49
N GLU A 106 -17.24 9.13 -6.32
CA GLU A 106 -17.76 9.89 -5.20
C GLU A 106 -16.73 10.88 -4.64
N HIS A 107 -15.47 10.48 -4.48
CA HIS A 107 -14.40 11.44 -4.13
C HIS A 107 -14.25 12.57 -5.14
N ARG A 108 -14.41 12.29 -6.45
CA ARG A 108 -14.39 13.33 -7.49
C ARG A 108 -15.57 14.27 -7.34
N ARG A 109 -16.78 13.76 -7.09
CA ARG A 109 -17.99 14.55 -6.85
C ARG A 109 -17.81 15.47 -5.64
N LEU A 110 -17.38 14.93 -4.50
CA LEU A 110 -17.16 15.70 -3.28
C LEU A 110 -16.14 16.83 -3.47
N ARG A 111 -15.03 16.58 -4.18
CA ARG A 111 -14.03 17.63 -4.48
C ARG A 111 -14.59 18.78 -5.31
N GLN A 112 -15.52 18.50 -6.23
CA GLN A 112 -16.18 19.54 -7.03
C GLN A 112 -17.15 20.39 -6.19
N GLU A 113 -17.72 19.79 -5.16
CA GLU A 113 -18.64 20.43 -4.21
C GLU A 113 -17.91 21.11 -3.03
N GLY A 114 -16.57 21.11 -3.04
CA GLY A 114 -15.74 21.69 -1.96
C GLY A 114 -15.54 20.77 -0.75
N GLY A 115 -16.01 19.53 -0.80
CA GLY A 115 -15.78 18.50 0.20
C GLY A 115 -14.42 17.82 0.04
N ALA A 116 -13.58 17.88 1.06
CA ALA A 116 -12.36 17.08 1.15
C ALA A 116 -12.71 15.71 1.75
N ALA A 117 -12.27 14.64 1.10
CA ALA A 117 -12.55 13.26 1.49
C ALA A 117 -11.29 12.48 1.88
#